data_AF-A0A2N9Y8V1-F1
#
_entry.id   AF-A0A2N9Y8V1-F1
#
_cell.length_a   1.000
_cell.length_b   1.000
_cell.length_c   1.000
_cell.angle_alpha   90.00
_cell.angle_beta   90.00
_cell.angle_gamma   90.00
#
_symmetry.space_group_name_H-M   'P 1'
#
loop_
_entity.id
_entity.type
_entity.pdbx_description
1 polymer ?
#
loop_
_entity_poly.entity_id
_entity_poly.type
_entity_poly.pdbx_seq_one_letter_code
_entity_poly.pdbx_strand_id
1 'polypeptide(L)'
;MKKKETQYRYLIVGGTGMLAPLCQSLKPKEVIIAAHFLSHKVQLEAFQKQHLCVPLDYDCAASRTQFLEAVKQWHGLKYCVLWIHSPAHAFSCALIEQLALLPTPPCILHILGSNIHDQIITECAHKNKVDFIPIHLGHKKTSKGLRWLTHQEISQQILDTIQNHMKKQNM
;
A
#
# COMPACT_ATOMS: atom_id res chain seq x y z
N MET A 1 -1.85 -2.61 33.56
CA MET A 1 -2.44 -3.04 32.28
C MET A 1 -1.68 -2.37 31.14
N LYS A 2 -0.86 -3.09 30.36
CA LYS A 2 -0.22 -2.51 29.18
C LYS A 2 -1.32 -2.20 28.15
N LYS A 3 -1.51 -0.93 27.79
CA LYS A 3 -2.31 -0.57 26.59
C LYS A 3 -1.74 -1.40 25.45
N LYS A 4 -2.53 -2.28 24.84
CA LYS A 4 -2.17 -2.88 23.55
C LYS A 4 -2.06 -1.70 22.60
N GLU A 5 -0.83 -1.32 22.29
CA GLU A 5 -0.53 -0.31 21.29
C GLU A 5 -1.23 -0.71 20.01
N THR A 6 -1.91 0.25 19.36
CA THR A 6 -2.57 -0.01 18.10
C THR A 6 -1.51 -0.36 17.07
N GLN A 7 -1.38 -1.65 16.75
CA GLN A 7 -0.38 -2.13 15.80
C GLN A 7 -0.98 -2.15 14.41
N TYR A 8 -0.75 -1.08 13.67
CA TYR A 8 -1.05 -1.05 12.24
C TYR A 8 -0.12 -2.05 11.52
N ARG A 9 -0.71 -2.94 10.75
CA ARG A 9 0.00 -4.01 10.01
C ARG A 9 0.13 -3.70 8.53
N TYR A 10 -0.73 -2.84 8.01
CA TYR A 10 -0.81 -2.50 6.59
C TYR A 10 -0.67 -1.00 6.40
N LEU A 11 0.25 -0.59 5.54
CA LEU A 11 0.28 0.73 4.95
C LEU A 11 -0.28 0.62 3.52
N ILE A 12 -1.34 1.34 3.20
CA ILE A 12 -1.94 1.35 1.86
C ILE A 12 -1.80 2.75 1.27
N VAL A 13 -0.92 2.89 0.29
CA VAL A 13 -0.69 4.15 -0.43
C VAL A 13 -1.53 4.16 -1.70
N GLY A 14 -2.38 5.18 -1.85
CA GLY A 14 -3.43 5.21 -2.88
C GLY A 14 -4.73 4.51 -2.46
N GLY A 15 -4.95 4.34 -1.16
CA GLY A 15 -6.01 3.48 -0.60
C GLY A 15 -7.46 3.96 -0.76
N THR A 16 -7.70 5.13 -1.37
CA THR A 16 -9.03 5.78 -1.44
C THR A 16 -9.72 5.68 -2.79
N GLY A 17 -9.00 5.25 -3.82
CA GLY A 17 -9.54 5.02 -5.16
C GLY A 17 -9.86 3.54 -5.40
N MET A 18 -9.20 2.95 -6.38
CA MET A 18 -9.41 1.55 -6.78
C MET A 18 -9.05 0.53 -5.68
N LEU A 19 -8.30 0.93 -4.63
CA LEU A 19 -8.00 0.14 -3.44
C LEU A 19 -8.97 0.33 -2.27
N ALA A 20 -10.00 1.16 -2.39
CA ALA A 20 -10.97 1.33 -1.32
C ALA A 20 -11.59 0.00 -0.85
N PRO A 21 -11.95 -0.96 -1.73
CA PRO A 21 -12.48 -2.25 -1.29
C PRO A 21 -11.45 -3.07 -0.49
N LEU A 22 -10.16 -3.01 -0.84
CA LEU A 22 -9.09 -3.63 -0.06
C LEU A 22 -9.09 -3.07 1.36
N CYS A 23 -9.05 -1.75 1.52
CA CYS A 23 -9.08 -1.10 2.83
C CYS A 23 -10.30 -1.55 3.66
N GLN A 24 -11.49 -1.60 3.05
CA GLN A 24 -12.72 -2.04 3.71
C GLN A 24 -12.70 -3.51 4.16
N SER A 25 -12.02 -4.38 3.41
CA SER A 25 -11.91 -5.81 3.71
C SER A 25 -10.97 -6.16 4.87
N LEU A 26 -10.04 -5.25 5.20
CA LEU A 26 -9.06 -5.46 6.25
C LEU A 26 -9.67 -5.27 7.65
N LYS A 27 -9.01 -5.86 8.65
CA LYS A 27 -9.51 -5.85 10.03
C LYS A 27 -9.42 -4.45 10.64
N PRO A 28 -10.34 -4.10 11.56
CA PRO A 28 -10.27 -2.84 12.27
C PRO A 28 -8.92 -2.61 12.94
N LYS A 29 -8.46 -1.35 12.99
CA LYS A 29 -7.17 -0.93 13.60
C LYS A 29 -5.89 -1.49 12.97
N GLU A 30 -5.95 -2.25 11.88
CA GLU A 30 -4.73 -2.80 11.25
C GLU A 30 -4.18 -1.93 10.10
N VAL A 31 -4.88 -0.87 9.68
CA VAL A 31 -4.58 -0.16 8.42
C VAL A 31 -4.28 1.32 8.62
N ILE A 32 -3.20 1.76 7.97
CA ILE A 32 -2.91 3.16 7.66
C ILE A 32 -3.20 3.38 6.18
N ILE A 33 -4.08 4.33 5.86
CA ILE A 33 -4.46 4.71 4.50
C ILE A 33 -3.81 6.05 4.17
N ALA A 34 -2.86 6.04 3.25
CA ALA A 34 -2.20 7.23 2.75
C ALA A 34 -2.79 7.65 1.39
N ALA A 35 -3.32 8.86 1.28
CA ALA A 35 -3.91 9.34 0.02
C ALA A 35 -3.94 10.86 -0.11
N HIS A 36 -3.90 11.35 -1.34
CA HIS A 36 -3.98 12.78 -1.67
C HIS A 36 -5.32 13.38 -1.27
N PHE A 37 -6.41 12.73 -1.67
CA PHE A 37 -7.76 13.17 -1.31
C PHE A 37 -8.46 12.18 -0.40
N LEU A 38 -8.92 12.67 0.76
CA LEU A 38 -9.74 11.93 1.71
C LEU A 38 -11.17 12.48 1.64
N SER A 39 -12.03 11.87 0.83
CA SER A 39 -13.44 12.27 0.77
C SER A 39 -14.14 12.04 2.12
N HIS A 40 -15.21 12.80 2.42
CA HIS A 40 -15.97 12.62 3.66
C HIS A 40 -16.46 11.17 3.84
N LYS A 41 -16.86 10.50 2.74
CA LYS A 41 -17.26 9.09 2.76
C LYS A 41 -16.10 8.18 3.19
N VAL A 42 -14.92 8.36 2.60
CA VAL A 42 -13.72 7.59 2.94
C VAL A 42 -13.33 7.81 4.40
N GLN A 43 -13.36 9.06 4.87
CA GLN A 43 -13.04 9.37 6.27
C GLN A 43 -14.02 8.71 7.23
N LEU A 44 -15.32 8.72 6.91
CA LEU A 44 -16.35 8.06 7.71
C LEU A 44 -16.16 6.54 7.75
N GLU A 45 -15.90 5.90 6.60
CA GLU A 45 -15.65 4.46 6.52
C GLU A 45 -14.38 4.06 7.29
N ALA A 46 -13.30 4.82 7.13
CA ALA A 46 -12.06 4.62 7.85
C ALA A 46 -12.26 4.81 9.36
N PHE A 47 -13.02 5.82 9.77
CA PHE A 47 -13.37 6.06 11.18
C PHE A 47 -14.16 4.88 11.76
N GLN A 48 -15.19 4.38 11.06
CA GLN A 48 -15.97 3.21 11.48
C GLN A 48 -15.09 1.96 11.66
N LYS A 49 -14.11 1.78 10.78
CA LYS A 49 -13.12 0.69 10.86
C LYS A 49 -11.92 0.99 11.76
N GLN A 50 -11.86 2.20 12.33
CA GLN A 50 -10.74 2.66 13.15
C GLN A 50 -9.40 2.54 12.41
N HIS A 51 -9.41 2.78 11.11
CA HIS A 51 -8.21 2.95 10.28
C HIS A 51 -7.65 4.35 10.46
N LEU A 52 -6.33 4.48 10.39
CA LEU A 52 -5.68 5.78 10.37
C LEU A 52 -5.66 6.30 8.94
N CYS A 53 -6.27 7.45 8.67
CA CYS A 53 -6.10 8.15 7.41
C CYS A 53 -5.00 9.20 7.53
N VAL A 54 -4.04 9.18 6.61
CA VAL A 54 -2.93 10.13 6.54
C VAL A 54 -3.01 10.85 5.18
N PRO A 55 -3.15 12.18 5.16
CA PRO A 55 -3.08 12.91 3.90
C PRO A 55 -1.68 12.81 3.31
N LEU A 56 -1.59 12.55 2.01
CA LEU A 56 -0.35 12.43 1.27
C LEU A 56 -0.51 13.08 -0.10
N ASP A 57 0.04 14.27 -0.25
CA ASP A 57 0.26 14.90 -1.54
C ASP A 57 1.72 14.66 -1.95
N TYR A 58 1.94 13.75 -2.89
CA TYR A 58 3.29 13.39 -3.36
C TYR A 58 3.89 14.43 -4.33
N ASP A 59 3.10 15.38 -4.82
CA ASP A 59 3.57 16.51 -5.62
C ASP A 59 4.02 17.68 -4.73
N CYS A 60 3.55 17.72 -3.47
CA CYS A 60 3.98 18.69 -2.47
C CYS A 60 5.20 18.20 -1.65
N ALA A 61 6.32 18.90 -1.76
CA ALA A 61 7.56 18.56 -1.04
C ALA A 61 7.37 18.52 0.49
N ALA A 62 6.63 19.48 1.06
CA ALA A 62 6.37 19.51 2.51
C ALA A 62 5.53 18.31 2.97
N SER A 63 4.50 17.95 2.20
CA SER A 63 3.65 16.79 2.50
C SER A 63 4.45 15.49 2.43
N ARG A 64 5.31 15.31 1.41
CA ARG A 64 6.22 14.16 1.33
C ARG A 64 7.13 14.05 2.55
N THR A 65 7.81 15.15 2.92
CA THR A 65 8.74 15.14 4.07
C THR A 65 8.01 14.80 5.36
N GLN A 66 6.85 15.42 5.60
CA GLN A 66 6.04 15.14 6.79
C GLN A 66 5.58 13.68 6.83
N PHE A 67 5.17 13.13 5.68
CA PHE A 67 4.76 11.74 5.57
C PHE A 67 5.91 10.78 5.88
N LEU A 68 7.08 11.00 5.27
CA LEU A 68 8.27 10.17 5.50
C LEU A 68 8.75 10.25 6.95
N GLU A 69 8.61 11.39 7.62
CA GLU A 69 8.91 11.51 9.04
C GLU A 69 7.92 10.73 9.91
N ALA A 70 6.63 10.75 9.56
CA ALA A 70 5.60 9.97 10.25
C ALA A 70 5.84 8.45 10.10
N VAL A 71 6.30 7.99 8.92
CA VAL A 71 6.62 6.58 8.66
C VAL A 71 7.65 6.02 9.65
N LYS A 72 8.63 6.83 10.06
CA LYS A 72 9.66 6.41 11.04
C LYS A 72 9.08 5.99 12.38
N GLN A 73 7.91 6.52 12.72
CA GLN A 73 7.20 6.24 13.98
C GLN A 73 6.25 5.04 13.87
N TRP A 74 6.09 4.45 12.69
CA TRP A 74 5.22 3.30 12.48
C TRP A 74 6.00 2.00 12.67
N HIS A 75 5.54 1.18 13.61
CA HIS A 75 6.17 -0.08 13.97
C HIS A 75 5.22 -1.25 13.78
N GLY A 76 5.76 -2.42 13.45
CA GLY A 76 4.97 -3.64 13.27
C GLY A 76 4.21 -3.73 11.94
N LEU A 77 4.52 -2.84 11.00
CA LEU A 77 4.05 -2.96 9.62
C LEU A 77 4.55 -4.29 9.04
N LYS A 78 3.63 -5.07 8.49
CA LYS A 78 3.94 -6.33 7.79
C LYS A 78 3.92 -6.16 6.28
N TYR A 79 3.06 -5.27 5.80
CA TYR A 79 2.85 -5.06 4.37
C TYR A 79 2.69 -3.57 4.07
N CYS A 80 3.31 -3.13 2.98
CA CYS A 80 3.04 -1.86 2.34
C CYS A 80 2.50 -2.12 0.94
N VAL A 81 1.25 -1.76 0.67
CA VAL A 81 0.68 -1.80 -0.68
C VAL A 81 0.89 -0.43 -1.31
N LEU A 82 1.71 -0.40 -2.35
CA LEU A 82 2.09 0.80 -3.05
C LEU A 82 1.35 0.86 -4.39
N TRP A 83 0.43 1.81 -4.51
CA TRP A 83 -0.15 2.17 -5.79
C TRP A 83 -0.14 3.67 -5.96
N ILE A 84 0.91 4.13 -6.63
CA ILE A 84 1.05 5.52 -7.03
C ILE A 84 1.35 5.57 -8.51
N HIS A 85 0.63 6.41 -9.23
CA HIS A 85 0.87 6.65 -10.65
C HIS A 85 2.01 7.65 -10.86
N SER A 86 2.70 7.53 -12.01
CA SER A 86 3.71 8.49 -12.49
C SER A 86 3.17 9.92 -12.46
N PRO A 87 3.97 10.94 -12.06
CA PRO A 87 5.43 10.98 -11.96
C PRO A 87 6.06 10.65 -10.59
N ALA A 88 5.27 10.16 -9.61
CA ALA A 88 5.72 10.04 -8.22
C ALA A 88 6.64 8.83 -7.89
N HIS A 89 7.48 8.41 -8.85
CA HIS A 89 8.49 7.35 -8.66
C HIS A 89 9.55 7.75 -7.63
N ALA A 90 9.98 9.02 -7.63
CA ALA A 90 10.95 9.51 -6.65
C ALA A 90 10.43 9.39 -5.20
N PHE A 91 9.15 9.68 -4.99
CA PHE A 91 8.51 9.46 -3.68
C PHE A 91 8.43 7.98 -3.33
N SER A 92 8.08 7.12 -4.30
CA SER A 92 8.03 5.67 -4.10
C SER A 92 9.38 5.11 -3.64
N CYS A 93 10.47 5.51 -4.30
CA CYS A 93 11.83 5.13 -3.91
C CYS A 93 12.19 5.66 -2.51
N ALA A 94 11.91 6.93 -2.22
CA ALA A 94 12.17 7.51 -0.90
C ALA A 94 11.39 6.79 0.20
N LEU A 95 10.14 6.38 -0.06
CA LEU A 95 9.34 5.60 0.87
C LEU A 95 9.93 4.20 1.08
N ILE A 96 10.35 3.51 0.02
CA ILE A 96 11.05 2.21 0.11
C ILE A 96 12.29 2.34 0.99
N GLU A 97 13.12 3.35 0.74
CA GLU A 97 14.33 3.63 1.53
C GLU A 97 14.00 3.85 3.01
N GLN A 98 12.98 4.65 3.32
CA GLN A 98 12.56 4.85 4.72
C GLN A 98 12.02 3.57 5.38
N LEU A 99 11.21 2.79 4.66
CA LEU A 99 10.67 1.52 5.16
C LEU A 99 11.78 0.48 5.40
N ALA A 100 12.83 0.48 4.58
CA ALA A 100 14.00 -0.39 4.74
C ALA A 100 14.80 -0.09 6.02
N LEU A 101 14.70 1.13 6.56
CA LEU A 101 15.37 1.52 7.80
C LEU A 101 14.60 1.09 9.06
N LEU A 102 13.37 0.58 8.92
CA LEU A 102 12.62 0.07 10.08
C LEU A 102 13.28 -1.20 10.64
N PRO A 103 13.18 -1.48 11.96
CA PRO A 103 13.76 -2.69 12.56
C PRO A 103 13.24 -4.00 11.93
N THR A 104 12.00 -3.96 11.46
CA THR A 104 11.37 -5.05 10.68
C THR A 104 10.70 -4.42 9.46
N PRO A 105 11.40 -4.32 8.32
CA PRO A 105 10.84 -3.75 7.10
C PRO A 105 9.62 -4.56 6.63
N PRO A 106 8.52 -3.91 6.22
CA PRO A 106 7.38 -4.61 5.65
C PRO A 106 7.71 -5.16 4.26
N CYS A 107 7.00 -6.21 3.85
CA CYS A 107 6.95 -6.65 2.47
C CYS A 107 6.21 -5.59 1.63
N ILE A 108 6.79 -5.18 0.50
CA ILE A 108 6.23 -4.16 -0.39
C ILE A 108 5.52 -4.85 -1.54
N LEU A 109 4.21 -4.63 -1.65
CA LEU A 109 3.40 -5.03 -2.78
C LEU A 109 3.24 -3.83 -3.69
N HIS A 110 3.97 -3.80 -4.81
CA HIS A 110 3.89 -2.70 -5.75
C HIS A 110 2.90 -3.03 -6.87
N ILE A 111 1.86 -2.23 -7.01
CA ILE A 111 0.85 -2.41 -8.04
C ILE A 111 1.35 -1.74 -9.32
N LEU A 112 1.73 -2.58 -10.27
CA LEU A 112 2.31 -2.19 -11.53
C LEU A 112 1.24 -1.66 -12.49
N GLY A 113 1.53 -0.51 -13.07
CA GLY A 113 0.76 0.02 -14.19
C GLY A 113 1.27 -0.57 -15.52
N SER A 114 0.78 -0.02 -16.63
CA SER A 114 1.28 -0.36 -17.97
C SER A 114 2.56 0.40 -18.36
N ASN A 115 3.31 0.95 -17.40
CA ASN A 115 4.34 1.98 -17.66
C ASN A 115 5.76 1.48 -17.41
N ILE A 116 6.71 1.98 -18.22
CA ILE A 116 8.14 1.59 -18.18
C ILE A 116 8.86 1.94 -16.86
N HIS A 117 8.33 2.89 -16.09
CA HIS A 117 8.99 3.44 -14.89
C HIS A 117 8.88 2.54 -13.65
N ASP A 118 8.12 1.45 -13.74
CA ASP A 118 8.01 0.48 -12.66
C ASP A 118 9.31 -0.31 -12.40
N GLN A 119 10.20 -0.38 -13.39
CA GLN A 119 11.51 -0.99 -13.22
C GLN A 119 12.37 -0.26 -12.17
N ILE A 120 12.33 1.08 -12.14
CA ILE A 120 13.09 1.90 -11.19
C ILE A 120 12.69 1.58 -9.75
N ILE A 121 11.38 1.38 -9.50
CA ILE A 121 10.85 1.05 -8.17
C ILE A 121 11.33 -0.34 -7.74
N THR A 122 11.30 -1.31 -8.67
CA THR A 122 11.78 -2.67 -8.43
C THR A 122 13.27 -2.69 -8.11
N GLU A 123 14.09 -1.96 -8.87
CA GLU A 123 15.53 -1.83 -8.62
C GLU A 123 15.82 -1.14 -7.27
N CYS A 124 15.04 -0.13 -6.90
CA CYS A 124 15.15 0.53 -5.60
C CYS A 124 14.87 -0.46 -4.46
N ALA A 125 13.81 -1.26 -4.55
CA ALA A 125 13.50 -2.27 -3.54
C ALA A 125 14.60 -3.32 -3.40
N HIS A 126 15.14 -3.82 -4.53
CA HIS A 126 16.26 -4.76 -4.53
C HIS A 126 17.52 -4.17 -3.88
N LYS A 127 17.89 -2.93 -4.24
CA LYS A 127 19.06 -2.24 -3.67
C LYS A 127 18.95 -2.09 -2.15
N ASN A 128 17.74 -1.83 -1.66
CA ASN A 128 17.46 -1.68 -0.23
C ASN A 128 17.16 -3.01 0.49
N LYS A 129 17.26 -4.16 -0.21
CA LYS A 129 17.03 -5.51 0.33
C LYS A 129 15.66 -5.68 1.01
N VAL A 130 14.65 -5.00 0.49
CA VAL A 130 13.28 -5.11 0.98
C VAL A 130 12.58 -6.23 0.21
N ASP A 131 11.81 -7.06 0.93
CA ASP A 131 10.96 -8.05 0.30
C ASP A 131 9.91 -7.35 -0.58
N PHE A 132 9.82 -7.76 -1.84
CA PHE A 132 9.12 -7.01 -2.88
C PHE A 132 8.34 -7.94 -3.79
N ILE A 133 7.05 -7.71 -3.90
CA ILE A 133 6.12 -8.49 -4.72
C ILE A 133 5.47 -7.55 -5.74
N PRO A 134 5.87 -7.60 -7.01
CA PRO A 134 5.16 -6.90 -8.07
C PRO A 134 3.79 -7.53 -8.32
N ILE A 135 2.75 -6.70 -8.39
CA ILE A 135 1.39 -7.11 -8.76
C ILE A 135 1.03 -6.44 -10.07
N HIS A 136 0.97 -7.23 -11.14
CA HIS A 136 0.51 -6.76 -12.44
C HIS A 136 -1.02 -6.73 -12.48
N LEU A 137 -1.58 -5.55 -12.75
CA LEU A 137 -2.99 -5.41 -13.06
C LEU A 137 -3.28 -6.05 -14.43
N GLY A 138 -4.19 -7.01 -14.43
CA GLY A 138 -4.54 -7.76 -15.63
C GLY A 138 -5.87 -7.35 -16.25
N HIS A 139 -6.24 -8.11 -17.28
CA HIS A 139 -7.57 -8.15 -17.86
C HIS A 139 -8.20 -9.51 -17.61
N LYS A 140 -9.52 -9.55 -17.50
CA LYS A 140 -10.28 -10.79 -17.46
C LYS A 140 -10.92 -11.04 -18.81
N LYS A 141 -10.72 -12.25 -19.34
CA LYS A 141 -11.44 -12.71 -20.53
C LYS A 141 -12.88 -13.04 -20.15
N THR A 142 -13.81 -12.51 -20.93
CA THR A 142 -15.25 -12.75 -20.81
C THR A 142 -15.79 -13.26 -22.14
N SER A 143 -17.05 -13.72 -22.16
CA SER A 143 -17.74 -14.08 -23.40
C SER A 143 -17.85 -12.92 -24.40
N LYS A 144 -17.70 -11.66 -23.95
CA LYS A 144 -17.73 -10.44 -24.76
C LYS A 144 -16.35 -9.87 -25.09
N GLY A 145 -15.27 -10.60 -24.79
CA GLY A 145 -13.88 -10.14 -24.98
C GLY A 145 -13.14 -9.84 -23.68
N LEU A 146 -12.04 -9.09 -23.78
CA LEU A 146 -11.22 -8.69 -22.64
C LEU A 146 -11.80 -7.44 -21.97
N ARG A 147 -11.90 -7.46 -20.64
CA ARG A 147 -12.19 -6.25 -19.85
C ARG A 147 -11.14 -6.06 -18.76
N TRP A 148 -10.95 -4.84 -18.32
CA TRP A 148 -10.17 -4.55 -17.12
C TRP A 148 -10.78 -5.22 -15.88
N LEU A 149 -9.93 -5.55 -14.91
CA LEU A 149 -10.37 -6.03 -13.61
C LEU A 149 -11.17 -4.94 -12.87
N THR A 150 -12.19 -5.36 -12.13
CA THR A 150 -12.94 -4.49 -11.23
C THR A 150 -12.12 -4.16 -9.97
N HIS A 151 -12.47 -3.10 -9.24
CA HIS A 151 -11.80 -2.76 -7.98
C HIS A 151 -11.84 -3.92 -6.96
N GLN A 152 -12.94 -4.69 -6.95
CA GLN A 152 -13.10 -5.89 -6.13
C GLN A 152 -12.11 -7.00 -6.55
N GLU A 153 -12.00 -7.27 -7.86
CA GLU A 153 -11.05 -8.27 -8.37
C GLU A 153 -9.59 -7.87 -8.11
N ILE A 154 -9.25 -6.58 -8.24
CA ILE A 154 -7.92 -6.05 -7.90
C ILE A 154 -7.64 -6.24 -6.40
N SER A 155 -8.60 -5.85 -5.56
CA SER A 155 -8.47 -5.99 -4.10
C SER A 155 -8.30 -7.46 -3.69
N GLN A 156 -9.06 -8.36 -4.32
CA GLN A 156 -8.95 -9.80 -4.07
C GLN A 156 -7.57 -10.35 -4.48
N GLN A 157 -7.05 -9.95 -5.65
CA GLN A 157 -5.71 -10.35 -6.09
C GLN A 157 -4.62 -9.95 -5.07
N ILE A 158 -4.73 -8.76 -4.49
CA ILE A 158 -3.81 -8.28 -3.46
C ILE A 158 -3.94 -9.10 -2.18
N LEU A 159 -5.17 -9.35 -1.71
CA LEU A 159 -5.42 -10.18 -0.53
C LEU A 159 -4.88 -11.60 -0.68
N ASP A 160 -5.13 -12.23 -1.83
CA ASP A 160 -4.66 -13.58 -2.12
C ASP A 160 -3.12 -13.63 -2.13
N THR A 161 -2.49 -12.60 -2.70
CA THR A 161 -1.03 -12.44 -2.70
C THR A 161 -0.48 -12.34 -1.27
N ILE A 162 -1.08 -11.49 -0.42
CA ILE A 162 -0.72 -11.36 0.99
C ILE A 162 -0.87 -12.70 1.73
N GLN A 163 -2.01 -13.38 1.54
CA GLN A 163 -2.28 -14.66 2.21
C GLN A 163 -1.29 -15.75 1.79
N ASN A 164 -0.98 -15.85 0.50
CA ASN A 164 -0.02 -16.81 -0.02
C ASN A 164 1.39 -16.51 0.46
N HIS A 165 1.77 -15.24 0.54
CA HIS A 165 3.05 -14.83 1.11
C HIS A 165 3.15 -15.20 2.60
N MET A 166 2.11 -14.89 3.40
CA MET A 166 2.07 -15.29 4.82
C MET A 166 2.19 -16.81 5.01
N LYS A 167 1.56 -17.62 4.16
CA LYS A 167 1.66 -19.09 4.24
C LYS A 167 3.09 -19.56 4.02
N LYS A 168 3.79 -19.00 3.02
CA LYS A 168 5.19 -19.36 2.71
C LYS A 168 6.17 -18.99 3.82
N GLN A 169 5.92 -17.90 4.54
CA GLN A 169 6.77 -17.44 5.65
C GLN A 169 6.60 -18.25 6.94
N ASN A 170 5.51 -19.01 7.08
CA ASN A 170 5.21 -19.84 8.25
C ASN A 170 5.55 -21.33 8.02
N MET A 171 6.08 -21.68 6.86
CA MET A 171 6.60 -23.01 6.53
C MET A 171 8.10 -23.05 6.75
#